data_AF-A0A9Q0VKK6-F1
#
_entry.id   AF-A0A9Q0VKK6-F1
#
_cell.length_a   1.000
_cell.length_b   1.000
_cell.length_c   1.000
_cell.angle_alpha   90.00
_cell.angle_beta   90.00
_cell.angle_gamma   90.00
#
_symmetry.space_group_name_H-M   'P 1'
#
loop_
_entity.id
_entity.type
_entity.pdbx_description
1 polymer ?
#
loop_
_entity_poly.entity_id
_entity_poly.type
_entity_poly.pdbx_seq_one_letter_code
_entity_poly.pdbx_strand_id
1 'polypeptide(L)'
;MFHIFPACFVLSFCSLSFLFLQNKDVTEAIQKVAAAYDCKIVEGVLSHQLKQFVIDGNKVILSVSNSDTRVDDAEFEENEVYAVDIIASTGEGKPKLLDEKTTTIYKRAVDKNYHLKMKASRFIFSEINQKFPYHAILCKSPRREKGSAGIS
;
A
#
# COMPACT_ATOMS: atom_id res chain seq x y z
N MET A 1 -22.70 -5.65 6.93
CA MET A 1 -21.59 -5.08 7.74
C MET A 1 -20.90 -6.13 8.62
N PHE A 2 -21.63 -7.06 9.26
CA PHE A 2 -21.05 -8.12 10.11
C PHE A 2 -20.22 -9.20 9.41
N HIS A 3 -20.31 -9.36 8.08
CA HIS A 3 -19.54 -10.38 7.33
C HIS A 3 -18.14 -9.92 6.88
N ILE A 4 -17.87 -8.61 6.83
CA ILE A 4 -16.56 -8.09 6.35
C ILE A 4 -15.45 -8.35 7.38
N PHE A 5 -15.74 -8.10 8.66
CA PHE A 5 -14.76 -8.27 9.74
C PHE A 5 -14.27 -9.73 9.87
N PRO A 6 -15.14 -10.75 9.89
CA PRO A 6 -14.69 -12.14 9.88
C PRO A 6 -14.04 -12.51 8.54
N ALA A 7 -14.48 -11.97 7.40
CA ALA A 7 -13.82 -12.21 6.12
C ALA A 7 -12.38 -11.70 6.10
N CYS A 8 -12.11 -10.45 6.52
CA CYS A 8 -10.75 -9.92 6.65
C CYS A 8 -9.91 -10.70 7.67
N PHE A 9 -10.49 -11.14 8.79
CA PHE A 9 -9.77 -11.92 9.79
C PHE A 9 -9.39 -13.31 9.28
N VAL A 10 -10.33 -14.00 8.63
CA VAL A 10 -10.09 -15.31 8.01
C VAL A 10 -9.08 -15.16 6.87
N LEU A 11 -9.17 -14.12 6.05
CA LEU A 11 -8.20 -13.82 5.00
C LEU A 11 -6.79 -13.59 5.56
N SER A 12 -6.66 -12.81 6.63
CA SER A 12 -5.38 -12.59 7.31
C SER A 12 -4.80 -13.89 7.88
N PHE A 13 -5.66 -14.73 8.48
CA PHE A 13 -5.25 -16.04 9.00
C PHE A 13 -4.87 -17.04 7.90
N CYS A 14 -5.58 -16.97 6.78
CA CYS A 14 -5.34 -17.79 5.59
C CYS A 14 -3.96 -17.45 5.04
N SER A 15 -3.65 -16.17 4.83
CA SER A 15 -2.33 -15.71 4.39
C SER A 15 -1.19 -16.07 5.35
N LEU A 16 -1.43 -16.12 6.67
CA LEU A 16 -0.42 -16.48 7.66
C LEU A 16 -0.14 -17.99 7.75
N SER A 17 -1.14 -18.81 7.42
CA SER A 17 -1.05 -20.27 7.49
C SER A 17 -0.54 -20.90 6.19
N PHE A 18 -0.29 -20.09 5.15
CA PHE A 18 -0.14 -20.59 3.79
C PHE A 18 1.29 -20.93 3.41
N LEU A 19 1.45 -22.18 2.98
CA LEU A 19 2.65 -22.83 2.44
C LEU A 19 2.75 -22.59 0.90
N PHE A 20 2.37 -21.41 0.42
CA PHE A 20 2.34 -21.13 -1.02
C PHE A 20 3.73 -20.76 -1.55
N LEU A 21 4.11 -21.34 -2.69
CA LEU A 21 5.36 -21.01 -3.39
C LEU A 21 5.20 -19.81 -4.34
N GLN A 22 3.99 -19.53 -4.84
CA GLN A 22 3.77 -18.57 -5.92
C GLN A 22 2.71 -17.51 -5.59
N ASN A 23 2.91 -16.29 -6.09
CA ASN A 23 2.01 -15.16 -5.90
C ASN A 23 0.57 -15.45 -6.39
N LYS A 24 0.43 -16.15 -7.53
CA LYS A 24 -0.87 -16.45 -8.15
C LYS A 24 -1.78 -17.26 -7.25
N ASP A 25 -1.25 -18.27 -6.58
CA ASP A 25 -2.03 -19.14 -5.72
C ASP A 25 -2.64 -18.36 -4.54
N VAL A 26 -1.89 -17.38 -4.01
CA VAL A 26 -2.36 -16.45 -2.99
C VAL A 26 -3.54 -15.63 -3.52
N THR A 27 -3.42 -15.08 -4.74
CA THR A 27 -4.49 -14.28 -5.35
C THR A 27 -5.79 -15.09 -5.54
N GLU A 28 -5.69 -16.36 -5.95
CA GLU A 28 -6.84 -17.23 -6.15
C GLU A 28 -7.51 -17.63 -4.83
N ALA A 29 -6.71 -17.91 -3.79
CA ALA A 29 -7.21 -18.23 -2.47
C ALA A 29 -8.00 -17.06 -1.87
N ILE A 30 -7.48 -15.83 -1.98
CA ILE A 30 -8.16 -14.62 -1.50
C ILE A 30 -9.50 -14.45 -2.25
N GLN A 31 -9.54 -14.68 -3.57
CA GLN A 31 -10.78 -14.61 -4.35
C GLN A 31 -11.82 -15.65 -3.90
N LYS A 32 -11.40 -16.90 -3.65
CA LYS A 32 -12.30 -17.97 -3.16
C LYS A 32 -12.92 -17.61 -1.81
N VAL A 33 -12.11 -17.08 -0.89
CA VAL A 33 -12.59 -16.64 0.42
C VAL A 33 -13.51 -15.43 0.30
N ALA A 34 -13.18 -14.46 -0.55
CA ALA A 34 -14.03 -13.30 -0.79
C ALA A 34 -15.41 -13.71 -1.34
N ALA A 35 -15.45 -14.66 -2.27
CA ALA A 35 -16.69 -15.23 -2.81
C ALA A 35 -17.53 -15.95 -1.75
N ALA A 36 -16.90 -16.65 -0.80
CA ALA A 36 -17.63 -17.34 0.28
C ALA A 36 -18.35 -16.40 1.26
N TYR A 37 -17.93 -15.13 1.33
CA TYR A 37 -18.51 -14.13 2.22
C TYR A 37 -19.32 -13.05 1.48
N ASP A 38 -19.64 -13.27 0.20
CA ASP A 38 -20.29 -12.28 -0.68
C ASP A 38 -19.61 -10.90 -0.65
N CYS A 39 -18.29 -10.90 -0.47
CA CYS A 39 -17.46 -9.69 -0.40
C CYS A 39 -16.65 -9.55 -1.69
N LYS A 40 -16.43 -8.31 -2.13
CA LYS A 40 -15.54 -8.00 -3.24
C LYS A 40 -14.25 -7.40 -2.71
N ILE A 41 -13.13 -7.91 -3.20
CA ILE A 41 -11.81 -7.34 -2.90
C ILE A 41 -11.67 -6.03 -3.68
N VAL A 42 -11.09 -5.02 -3.06
CA VAL A 42 -10.85 -3.74 -3.72
C VAL A 42 -9.74 -3.90 -4.76
N GLU A 43 -10.00 -3.41 -5.96
CA GLU A 43 -9.02 -3.42 -7.05
C GLU A 43 -7.85 -2.46 -6.75
N GLY A 44 -6.64 -2.85 -7.13
CA GLY A 44 -5.44 -2.00 -7.00
C GLY A 44 -4.75 -2.03 -5.64
N VAL A 45 -5.14 -2.95 -4.75
CA VAL A 45 -4.40 -3.21 -3.49
C VAL A 45 -3.16 -4.05 -3.80
N LEU A 46 -2.00 -3.52 -3.40
CA LEU A 46 -0.69 -4.14 -3.60
C LEU A 46 -0.07 -4.47 -2.25
N SER A 47 0.32 -5.72 -2.10
CA SER A 47 1.10 -6.19 -0.94
C SER A 47 2.57 -6.23 -1.31
N HIS A 48 3.40 -5.45 -0.63
CA HIS A 48 4.81 -5.28 -0.99
C HIS A 48 5.74 -6.12 -0.11
N GLN A 49 6.82 -6.64 -0.71
CA GLN A 49 7.94 -7.14 0.06
C GLN A 49 8.60 -6.01 0.85
N LEU A 50 8.89 -6.26 2.12
CA LEU A 50 9.62 -5.35 3.00
C LEU A 50 11.09 -5.75 3.06
N LYS A 51 11.96 -4.75 2.93
CA LYS A 51 13.40 -4.85 3.23
C LYS A 51 13.79 -3.76 4.21
N GLN A 52 14.98 -3.90 4.80
CA GLN A 52 15.48 -2.86 5.71
C GLN A 52 15.53 -1.51 4.96
N PHE A 53 14.82 -0.51 5.48
CA PHE A 53 14.70 0.84 4.92
C PHE A 53 13.97 0.95 3.57
N VAL A 54 13.39 -0.14 3.05
CA VAL A 54 12.61 -0.14 1.80
C VAL A 54 11.27 -0.81 2.06
N ILE A 55 10.21 -0.01 2.08
CA ILE A 55 8.84 -0.49 2.28
C ILE A 55 8.13 -0.88 0.97
N ASP A 56 8.67 -0.48 -0.19
CA ASP A 56 8.16 -0.88 -1.50
C ASP A 56 9.22 -1.77 -2.17
N GLY A 57 9.16 -3.07 -1.91
CA GLY A 57 10.00 -4.05 -2.58
C GLY A 57 9.53 -4.36 -4.01
N ASN A 58 10.40 -5.00 -4.78
CA ASN A 58 10.13 -5.37 -6.17
C ASN A 58 9.13 -6.53 -6.28
N LYS A 59 9.15 -7.47 -5.32
CA LYS A 59 8.19 -8.57 -5.27
C LYS A 59 6.88 -8.02 -4.69
N VAL A 60 5.80 -8.13 -5.47
CA VAL A 60 4.47 -7.61 -5.12
C VAL A 60 3.44 -8.72 -5.30
N ILE A 61 2.49 -8.80 -4.37
CA ILE A 61 1.33 -9.69 -4.47
C ILE A 61 0.11 -8.84 -4.80
N LEU A 62 -0.59 -9.21 -5.87
CA LEU A 62 -1.85 -8.56 -6.26
C LEU A 62 -3.02 -9.20 -5.50
N SER A 63 -3.90 -8.39 -4.92
CA SER A 63 -5.11 -8.94 -4.30
C SER A 63 -6.17 -9.32 -5.34
N VAL A 64 -6.15 -8.68 -6.52
CA VAL A 64 -7.00 -8.98 -7.68
C VAL A 64 -6.19 -8.80 -8.96
N SER A 65 -6.27 -9.77 -9.87
CA SER A 65 -5.68 -9.67 -11.21
C SER A 65 -6.55 -8.79 -12.11
N ASN A 66 -6.04 -7.60 -12.47
CA ASN A 66 -6.65 -6.71 -13.46
C ASN A 66 -5.84 -6.71 -14.77
N SER A 67 -6.47 -6.40 -15.90
CA SER A 67 -5.81 -6.31 -17.22
C SER A 67 -4.71 -5.24 -17.26
N ASP A 68 -4.88 -4.20 -16.45
CA ASP A 68 -4.07 -2.97 -16.49
C ASP A 68 -2.87 -3.02 -15.56
N THR A 69 -2.89 -3.89 -14.55
CA THR A 69 -1.84 -4.02 -13.53
C THR A 69 -1.26 -5.43 -13.59
N ARG A 70 -0.28 -5.61 -14.49
CA ARG A 70 0.48 -6.87 -14.59
C ARG A 70 1.65 -6.82 -13.62
N VAL A 71 1.71 -7.78 -12.72
CA VAL A 71 2.85 -8.01 -11.83
C VAL A 71 3.52 -9.31 -12.25
N ASP A 72 4.85 -9.33 -12.18
CA ASP A 72 5.64 -10.51 -12.53
C ASP A 72 5.38 -11.65 -11.54
N ASP A 73 5.37 -12.87 -12.08
CA ASP A 73 5.33 -14.07 -11.25
C ASP A 73 6.61 -14.13 -10.43
N ALA A 74 6.47 -14.06 -9.10
CA ALA A 74 7.59 -14.24 -8.18
C ALA A 74 7.32 -15.43 -7.28
N GLU A 75 8.39 -16.16 -7.01
CA GLU A 75 8.42 -17.21 -6.00
C GLU A 75 8.88 -16.63 -4.66
N PHE A 76 8.26 -17.11 -3.60
CA PHE A 76 8.61 -16.74 -2.22
C PHE A 76 9.86 -17.51 -1.78
N GLU A 77 10.85 -16.79 -1.26
CA GLU A 77 12.07 -17.38 -0.71
C GLU A 77 12.06 -17.35 0.82
N GLU A 78 12.80 -18.27 1.44
CA GLU A 78 12.97 -18.29 2.89
C GLU A 78 13.65 -17.00 3.38
N ASN A 79 13.17 -16.46 4.51
CA ASN A 79 13.62 -15.21 5.14
C ASN A 79 13.18 -13.92 4.44
N GLU A 80 12.21 -13.98 3.52
CA GLU A 80 11.58 -12.78 2.98
C GLU A 80 10.42 -12.31 3.88
N VAL A 81 10.27 -10.99 4.00
CA VAL A 81 9.18 -10.37 4.78
C VAL A 81 8.24 -9.64 3.82
N TYR A 82 6.94 -9.84 3.99
CA TYR A 82 5.91 -9.19 3.17
C TYR A 82 4.93 -8.41 4.05
N ALA A 83 4.55 -7.22 3.58
CA ALA A 83 3.40 -6.50 4.10
C ALA A 83 2.17 -6.89 3.27
N VAL A 84 1.31 -7.71 3.85
CA VAL A 84 0.06 -8.14 3.21
C VAL A 84 -1.05 -7.16 3.58
N ASP A 85 -1.60 -6.48 2.58
CA ASP A 85 -2.75 -5.58 2.74
C ASP A 85 -3.98 -6.17 2.05
N ILE A 86 -5.07 -6.31 2.82
CA ILE A 86 -6.31 -6.95 2.39
C ILE A 86 -7.45 -6.00 2.67
N ILE A 87 -7.97 -5.41 1.60
CA ILE A 87 -9.12 -4.51 1.67
C ILE A 87 -10.31 -5.18 1.00
N ALA A 88 -11.31 -5.51 1.80
CA ALA A 88 -12.58 -6.07 1.34
C ALA A 88 -13.70 -5.03 1.48
N SER A 89 -14.61 -5.03 0.52
CA SER A 89 -15.79 -4.17 0.51
C SER A 89 -17.05 -4.98 0.19
N THR A 90 -18.18 -4.60 0.78
CA THR A 90 -19.51 -5.11 0.38
C THR A 90 -20.08 -4.40 -0.85
N GLY A 91 -19.38 -3.40 -1.39
CA GLY A 91 -19.79 -2.64 -2.57
C GLY A 91 -19.16 -3.15 -3.88
N GLU A 92 -19.08 -2.28 -4.88
CA GLU A 92 -18.54 -2.62 -6.21
C GLU A 92 -17.02 -2.87 -6.25
N GLY A 93 -16.29 -2.63 -5.15
CA GLY A 93 -14.85 -2.89 -5.08
C GLY A 93 -13.96 -1.92 -5.89
N LYS A 94 -14.56 -0.93 -6.57
CA LYS A 94 -13.82 0.08 -7.31
C LYS A 94 -13.52 1.31 -6.46
N PRO A 95 -12.25 1.62 -6.15
CA PRO A 95 -11.91 2.82 -5.41
C PRO A 95 -12.23 4.05 -6.26
N LYS A 96 -13.00 4.99 -5.71
CA LYS A 96 -13.25 6.30 -6.31
C LYS A 96 -12.45 7.35 -5.55
N LEU A 97 -11.69 8.15 -6.28
CA LEU A 97 -11.01 9.33 -5.73
C LEU A 97 -12.08 10.37 -5.41
N LEU A 98 -12.37 10.57 -4.13
CA LEU A 98 -13.35 11.55 -3.67
C LEU A 98 -12.77 12.96 -3.62
N ASP A 99 -11.50 13.15 -3.19
CA ASP A 99 -10.84 14.45 -3.14
C ASP A 99 -9.30 14.35 -2.99
N GLU A 100 -8.54 14.79 -4.00
CA GLU A 100 -7.05 14.82 -3.95
C GLU A 100 -6.50 15.78 -2.88
N LYS A 101 -7.26 16.83 -2.54
CA LYS A 101 -6.87 17.89 -1.59
C LYS A 101 -6.74 17.43 -0.14
N THR A 102 -7.22 16.22 0.18
CA THR A 102 -7.18 15.66 1.55
C THR A 102 -6.10 14.61 1.74
N THR A 103 -5.30 14.33 0.70
CA THR A 103 -4.14 13.43 0.82
C THR A 103 -3.15 14.03 1.81
N THR A 104 -3.11 13.44 3.00
CA THR A 104 -2.30 13.93 4.13
C THR A 104 -1.12 13.04 4.42
N ILE A 105 -1.01 11.90 3.75
CA ILE A 105 0.06 10.92 3.93
C ILE A 105 0.95 10.97 2.69
N TYR A 106 2.23 11.27 2.90
CA TYR A 106 3.21 11.35 1.83
C TYR A 106 4.40 10.46 2.15
N LYS A 107 4.95 9.85 1.10
CA LYS A 107 6.21 9.10 1.16
C LYS A 107 7.23 9.78 0.26
N ARG A 108 8.46 9.89 0.74
CA ARG A 108 9.57 10.36 -0.10
C ARG A 108 10.00 9.25 -1.06
N ALA A 109 10.10 9.60 -2.35
CA ALA A 109 10.81 8.78 -3.32
C ALA A 109 12.31 9.06 -3.23
N VAL A 110 13.11 8.07 -2.83
CA VAL A 110 14.56 8.22 -2.65
C VAL A 110 15.27 8.37 -4.00
N ASP A 111 14.72 7.78 -5.05
CA ASP A 111 15.30 7.78 -6.41
C ASP A 111 15.11 9.11 -7.15
N LYS A 112 14.18 9.94 -6.69
CA LYS A 112 13.86 11.23 -7.32
C LYS A 112 14.56 12.37 -6.61
N ASN A 113 15.73 12.75 -7.12
CA ASN A 113 16.45 13.93 -6.67
C ASN A 113 16.02 15.16 -7.47
N TYR A 114 15.17 16.00 -6.87
CA TYR A 114 14.74 17.26 -7.48
C TYR A 114 15.35 18.46 -6.77
N HIS A 115 15.88 19.41 -7.53
CA HIS A 115 16.41 20.66 -6.98
C HIS A 115 15.26 21.67 -6.76
N LEU A 116 14.67 21.62 -5.56
CA LEU A 116 13.54 22.47 -5.19
C LEU A 116 13.91 23.97 -5.21
N LYS A 117 13.17 24.76 -5.99
CA LYS A 117 13.43 26.20 -6.19
C LYS A 117 13.01 27.06 -4.99
N MET A 118 11.94 26.68 -4.28
CA MET A 118 11.42 27.44 -3.14
C MET A 118 12.18 27.18 -1.84
N LYS A 119 12.44 28.25 -1.06
CA LYS A 119 13.10 28.16 0.25
C LYS A 119 12.29 27.32 1.26
N ALA A 120 10.95 27.46 1.26
CA ALA A 120 10.06 26.71 2.14
C ALA A 120 10.12 25.20 1.87
N SER A 121 10.06 24.78 0.60
CA SER A 121 10.12 23.36 0.22
C SER A 121 11.48 22.72 0.57
N ARG A 122 12.60 23.46 0.43
CA ARG A 122 13.92 22.97 0.85
C ARG A 122 13.98 22.72 2.37
N PHE A 123 13.41 23.63 3.16
CA PHE A 123 13.36 23.47 4.62
C PHE A 123 12.57 22.21 5.01
N ILE A 124 11.39 22.03 4.44
CA ILE A 124 10.53 20.86 4.69
C ILE A 124 11.23 19.57 4.25
N PHE A 125 11.85 19.57 3.07
CA PHE A 125 12.60 18.42 2.56
C PHE A 125 13.77 18.03 3.48
N SER A 126 14.52 19.02 4.00
CA SER A 126 15.60 18.76 4.95
C SER A 126 15.10 18.20 6.29
N GLU A 127 13.98 18.70 6.80
CA GLU A 127 13.38 18.24 8.06
C GLU A 127 12.84 16.81 7.90
N ILE A 128 12.20 16.51 6.77
CA ILE A 128 11.72 15.17 6.42
C ILE A 128 12.89 14.19 6.31
N ASN A 129 13.97 14.56 5.61
CA ASN A 129 15.13 13.69 5.44
C ASN A 129 15.80 13.34 6.79
N GLN A 130 15.82 14.29 7.73
CA GLN A 130 16.41 14.08 9.04
C GLN A 130 15.51 13.22 9.95
N LYS A 131 14.20 13.45 9.95
CA LYS A 131 13.27 12.79 10.89
C LYS A 131 12.74 11.45 10.38
N PHE A 132 12.42 11.37 9.09
CA PHE A 132 11.72 10.22 8.49
C PHE A 132 12.25 9.94 7.07
N PRO A 133 13.42 9.29 6.93
CA PRO A 133 14.06 9.12 5.63
C PRO A 133 13.34 8.12 4.70
N TYR A 134 12.73 7.07 5.25
CA TYR A 134 12.14 5.95 4.49
C TYR A 134 10.68 5.63 4.86
N HIS A 135 10.11 6.34 5.83
CA HIS A 135 8.76 6.08 6.36
C HIS A 135 7.74 7.08 5.82
N ALA A 136 6.46 6.69 5.77
CA ALA A 136 5.37 7.57 5.40
C ALA A 136 5.13 8.63 6.49
N ILE A 137 4.78 9.86 6.08
CA ILE A 137 4.68 11.03 6.95
C ILE A 137 3.30 11.65 6.83
N LEU A 138 2.70 11.95 7.98
CA LEU A 138 1.45 12.70 8.06
C LEU A 138 1.71 14.21 8.01
N CYS A 139 1.25 14.88 6.96
CA CYS A 139 1.27 16.33 6.78
C CYS A 139 0.11 17.05 7.51
N LYS A 140 -0.20 16.63 8.75
CA LYS A 140 -1.13 17.34 9.65
C LYS A 140 -0.42 18.04 10.82
N SER A 141 0.91 18.06 10.85
CA SER A 141 1.66 18.77 11.87
C SER A 141 1.36 20.28 11.85
N PRO A 142 1.26 20.95 13.01
CA PRO A 142 0.73 22.31 13.12
C PRO A 142 1.74 23.37 12.64
N ARG A 143 1.86 23.55 11.31
CA ARG A 143 2.49 24.73 10.65
C ARG A 143 1.80 25.01 9.32
N ARG A 144 0.48 25.22 9.37
CA ARG A 144 -0.43 25.31 8.21
C ARG A 144 -0.16 26.44 7.21
N GLU A 145 0.65 27.44 7.52
CA GLU A 145 0.83 28.59 6.62
C GLU A 145 2.00 28.50 5.62
N LYS A 146 2.98 27.61 5.83
CA LYS A 146 4.17 27.54 4.96
C LYS A 146 4.40 26.18 4.28
N GLY A 147 3.69 25.14 4.72
CA GLY A 147 3.88 23.76 4.28
C GLY A 147 3.09 23.36 3.04
N SER A 148 1.84 23.81 2.93
CA SER A 148 0.92 23.42 1.85
C SER A 148 1.38 23.90 0.47
N ALA A 149 2.06 25.05 0.39
CA ALA A 149 2.59 25.58 -0.86
C ALA A 149 3.81 24.82 -1.41
N GLY A 150 4.41 23.92 -0.62
CA GLY A 150 5.62 23.20 -0.99
C GLY A 150 5.42 21.74 -1.41
N ILE A 151 4.21 21.20 -1.27
CA ILE A 151 3.86 19.78 -1.48
C ILE A 151 2.98 19.59 -2.73
N SER A 152 2.39 20.68 -3.24
CA SER A 152 1.70 20.74 -4.53
C SER A 152 2.66 20.87 -5.71
#